data_AF-A0A8J3YBY0-F1
#
_entry.id   AF-A0A8J3YBY0-F1
#
_cell.length_a   1.000
_cell.length_b   1.000
_cell.length_c   1.000
_cell.angle_alpha   90.00
_cell.angle_beta   90.00
_cell.angle_gamma   90.00
#
_symmetry.space_group_name_H-M   'P 1'
#
loop_
_entity.id
_entity.type
_entity.pdbx_description
1 polymer ?
#
loop_
_entity_poly.entity_id
_entity_poly.type
_entity_poly.pdbx_seq_one_letter_code
_entity_poly.pdbx_strand_id
1 'polypeptide(L)'
;MSRQAVRGMSAPPEVVFSTATDPDRTAAWLPGGVDTAPEPGNLTVRLTGAADGLLSVRPGDAGGSSVELEVGGPDPDDLLRALAREVEDNFNAG
;
A
#
# COMPACT_ATOMS: atom_id res chain seq x y z
N MET A 1 17.58 -6.23 7.04
CA MET A 1 17.54 -6.30 5.56
C MET A 1 16.12 -6.00 5.16
N SER A 2 15.89 -4.98 4.34
CA SER A 2 14.58 -4.73 3.74
C SER A 2 14.30 -5.77 2.65
N ARG A 3 13.03 -6.10 2.46
CA ARG A 3 12.53 -6.91 1.35
C ARG A 3 11.62 -6.03 0.51
N GLN A 4 11.58 -6.31 -0.78
CA GLN A 4 10.75 -5.58 -1.73
C GLN A 4 9.82 -6.53 -2.48
N ALA A 5 8.60 -6.09 -2.74
CA ALA A 5 7.66 -6.75 -3.63
C ALA A 5 6.92 -5.72 -4.49
N VAL A 6 6.43 -6.16 -5.65
CA VAL A 6 5.64 -5.33 -6.57
C VAL A 6 4.38 -6.08 -6.96
N ARG A 7 3.23 -5.40 -6.93
CA ARG A 7 1.93 -5.99 -7.26
C ARG A 7 1.06 -5.03 -8.07
N GLY A 8 0.41 -5.55 -9.10
CA GLY A 8 -0.64 -4.85 -9.82
C GLY A 8 -1.97 -4.87 -9.07
N MET A 9 -2.71 -3.77 -9.12
CA MET A 9 -4.05 -3.64 -8.52
C MET A 9 -5.03 -3.04 -9.54
N SER A 10 -6.25 -3.55 -9.58
CA SER A 10 -7.31 -3.15 -10.53
C SER A 10 -8.09 -1.90 -10.09
N ALA A 11 -7.42 -0.96 -9.42
CA ALA A 11 -8.00 0.31 -8.99
C ALA A 11 -7.06 1.47 -9.37
N PRO A 12 -7.59 2.70 -9.52
CA PRO A 12 -6.78 3.88 -9.79
C PRO A 12 -5.75 4.14 -8.69
N PRO A 13 -4.60 4.76 -9.01
CA PRO A 13 -3.49 4.90 -8.07
C PRO A 13 -3.85 5.79 -6.88
N GLU A 14 -4.76 6.75 -7.07
CA GLU A 14 -5.29 7.59 -5.99
C GLU A 14 -6.13 6.79 -4.99
N VAL A 15 -6.95 5.84 -5.48
CA VAL A 15 -7.78 4.97 -4.63
C VAL A 15 -6.89 4.01 -3.85
N VAL A 16 -5.90 3.43 -4.52
CA VAL A 16 -4.93 2.53 -3.89
C VAL A 16 -4.14 3.27 -2.82
N PHE A 17 -3.62 4.46 -3.15
CA PHE A 17 -2.87 5.28 -2.20
C PHE A 17 -3.73 5.69 -1.01
N SER A 18 -4.95 6.20 -1.26
CA SER A 18 -5.88 6.58 -0.19
C SER A 18 -6.19 5.40 0.73
N THR A 19 -6.39 4.19 0.18
CA THR A 19 -6.66 2.98 0.95
C THR A 19 -5.44 2.57 1.78
N ALA A 20 -4.23 2.67 1.21
CA ALA A 20 -2.98 2.33 1.88
C ALA A 20 -2.62 3.29 3.01
N THR A 21 -3.07 4.55 2.96
CA THR A 21 -2.79 5.59 3.96
C THR A 21 -3.97 5.92 4.88
N ASP A 22 -5.11 5.24 4.70
CA ASP A 22 -6.29 5.45 5.54
C ASP A 22 -6.05 4.78 6.91
N PRO A 23 -6.04 5.54 8.02
CA PRO A 23 -5.78 4.98 9.34
C PRO A 23 -6.80 3.91 9.76
N ASP A 24 -8.04 3.98 9.29
CA ASP A 24 -9.08 3.00 9.60
C ASP A 24 -8.87 1.67 8.85
N ARG A 25 -8.16 1.72 7.71
CA ARG A 25 -7.90 0.55 6.84
C ARG A 25 -6.49 0.00 6.96
N THR A 26 -5.54 0.82 7.40
CA THR A 26 -4.12 0.43 7.49
C THR A 26 -3.91 -0.75 8.44
N ALA A 27 -4.68 -0.81 9.53
CA ALA A 27 -4.62 -1.93 10.47
C ALA A 27 -5.02 -3.29 9.86
N ALA A 28 -5.81 -3.29 8.78
CA ALA A 28 -6.31 -4.51 8.14
C ALA A 28 -5.26 -5.16 7.23
N TRP A 29 -4.46 -4.36 6.51
CA TRP A 29 -3.42 -4.87 5.62
C TRP A 29 -2.02 -4.85 6.23
N LEU A 30 -1.75 -3.98 7.21
CA LEU A 30 -0.46 -3.86 7.88
C LEU A 30 -0.61 -3.99 9.40
N PRO A 31 -0.64 -5.23 9.91
CA PRO A 31 -0.85 -5.48 11.33
C PRO A 31 0.31 -4.94 12.17
N GLY A 32 -0.02 -4.15 13.18
CA GLY A 32 0.94 -3.50 14.08
C GLY A 32 0.83 -1.97 14.09
N GLY A 33 0.04 -1.39 13.19
CA GLY A 33 -0.14 0.05 13.08
C GLY A 33 1.12 0.73 12.55
N VAL A 34 0.95 1.58 11.56
CA VAL A 34 2.05 2.41 11.07
C VAL A 34 1.57 3.83 10.91
N ASP A 35 2.47 4.75 11.20
CA ASP A 35 2.31 6.12 10.74
C ASP A 35 2.78 6.21 9.30
N THR A 36 2.00 6.94 8.52
CA THR A 36 2.23 7.16 7.10
C THR A 36 2.64 8.60 6.86
N ALA A 37 3.86 8.83 6.37
CA ALA A 37 4.34 10.16 6.00
C ALA A 37 4.41 10.28 4.46
N PRO A 38 3.47 11.00 3.82
CA PRO A 38 3.46 11.14 2.37
C PRO A 38 4.67 11.95 1.89
N GLU A 39 5.29 11.50 0.80
CA GLU A 39 6.40 12.20 0.17
C GLU A 39 5.88 13.24 -0.85
N PRO A 40 6.48 14.43 -0.92
CA PRO A 40 6.00 15.49 -1.80
C PRO A 40 6.15 15.11 -3.28
N GLY A 41 5.06 15.25 -4.04
CA GLY A 41 5.04 15.13 -5.51
C GLY A 41 4.85 13.73 -6.07
N ASN A 42 4.79 12.69 -5.23
CA ASN A 42 4.59 11.30 -5.64
C ASN A 42 3.51 10.63 -4.79
N LEU A 43 2.87 9.57 -5.30
CA LEU A 43 2.04 8.66 -4.50
C LEU A 43 2.92 7.69 -3.73
N THR A 44 3.87 8.24 -2.98
CA THR A 44 4.83 7.52 -2.15
C THR A 44 4.61 7.90 -0.70
N VAL A 45 4.70 6.92 0.18
CA VAL A 45 4.50 7.10 1.60
C VAL A 45 5.52 6.29 2.38
N ARG A 46 6.15 6.95 3.35
CA ARG A 46 7.03 6.28 4.30
C ARG A 46 6.20 5.65 5.40
N LEU A 47 6.47 4.38 5.65
CA LEU A 47 5.87 3.60 6.72
C LEU A 47 6.82 3.62 7.93
N THR A 48 6.30 3.95 9.10
CA THR A 48 7.05 3.89 10.36
C THR A 48 6.27 3.14 11.43
N GLY A 49 6.91 2.20 12.13
CA GLY A 49 6.29 1.43 13.21
C GLY A 49 6.64 -0.06 13.16
N ALA A 50 5.61 -0.91 13.07
CA ALA A 50 5.79 -2.37 13.05
C ALA A 50 6.52 -2.89 11.79
N ALA A 51 6.43 -2.14 10.70
CA ALA A 51 7.17 -2.37 9.46
C ALA A 51 7.68 -1.03 8.93
N ASP A 52 8.94 -0.73 9.20
CA ASP A 52 9.59 0.47 8.66
C ASP A 52 9.90 0.24 7.17
N GLY A 53 9.53 1.21 6.33
CA GLY A 53 9.64 1.04 4.89
C GLY A 53 9.10 2.17 4.03
N LEU A 54 8.92 1.87 2.75
CA LEU A 54 8.38 2.75 1.73
C LEU A 54 7.34 2.00 0.90
N LEU A 55 6.18 2.61 0.71
CA LEU A 55 5.17 2.18 -0.25
C LEU A 55 5.08 3.22 -1.35
N SER A 56 5.15 2.78 -2.61
CA SER A 56 5.01 3.65 -3.78
C SER A 56 3.93 3.11 -4.70
N VAL A 57 3.01 3.97 -5.09
CA VAL A 57 1.96 3.67 -6.06
C VAL A 57 2.26 4.40 -7.36
N ARG A 58 2.25 3.65 -8.46
CA ARG A 58 2.42 4.20 -9.82
C ARG A 58 1.20 3.84 -10.67
N PRO A 59 0.85 4.64 -11.68
CA PRO A 59 -0.10 4.24 -12.70
C PRO A 59 0.31 2.90 -13.31
N GLY A 60 -0.63 1.97 -13.40
CA GLY A 60 -0.47 0.66 -14.04
C GLY A 60 -1.17 0.61 -15.39
N ASP A 61 -1.11 -0.57 -16.02
CA ASP A 61 -1.81 -0.82 -17.28
C ASP A 61 -3.34 -0.85 -17.09
N ALA A 62 -4.08 -0.60 -18.16
CA ALA A 62 -5.54 -0.72 -18.24
C ALA A 62 -6.33 0.09 -17.17
N GLY A 63 -5.77 1.20 -16.68
CA GLY A 63 -6.41 2.05 -15.67
C GLY A 63 -6.26 1.55 -14.22
N GLY A 64 -5.42 0.54 -14.01
CA GLY A 64 -5.04 0.06 -12.68
C GLY A 64 -3.78 0.76 -12.13
N SER A 65 -3.16 0.12 -11.14
CA SER A 65 -2.00 0.64 -10.42
C SER A 65 -0.93 -0.42 -10.24
N SER A 66 0.33 0.01 -10.14
CA SER A 66 1.46 -0.81 -9.72
C SER A 66 1.93 -0.32 -8.36
N VAL A 67 1.85 -1.19 -7.34
CA VAL A 67 2.28 -0.89 -5.98
C VAL A 67 3.60 -1.58 -5.71
N GLU A 68 4.58 -0.81 -5.28
CA GLU A 68 5.88 -1.29 -4.83
C GLU A 68 5.97 -1.06 -3.32
N LEU A 69 6.35 -2.11 -2.58
CA LEU A 69 6.50 -2.06 -1.13
C LEU A 69 7.89 -2.55 -0.77
N GLU A 70 8.67 -1.70 -0.11
CA GLU A 70 9.94 -2.04 0.52
C GLU A 70 9.77 -1.93 2.04
N VAL A 71 9.93 -3.03 2.77
CA VAL A 71 9.81 -3.03 4.25
C VAL A 71 10.86 -3.90 4.92
N GLY A 72 11.24 -3.51 6.13
CA GLY A 72 11.92 -4.38 7.08
C GLY A 72 10.91 -5.17 7.92
N GLY A 73 11.02 -6.50 7.94
CA GLY A 73 10.23 -7.37 8.81
C GLY A 73 9.33 -8.34 8.06
N PRO A 74 7.98 -8.17 8.09
CA PRO A 74 7.01 -9.06 7.45
C PRO A 74 7.24 -9.22 5.95
N ASP A 75 6.63 -10.27 5.37
CA ASP A 75 6.76 -10.53 3.94
C ASP A 75 5.98 -9.48 3.12
N PRO A 76 6.65 -8.68 2.27
CA PRO A 76 5.98 -7.63 1.50
C PRO A 76 4.96 -8.18 0.50
N ASP A 77 5.12 -9.41 -0.01
CA ASP A 77 4.13 -10.01 -0.91
C ASP A 77 2.80 -10.30 -0.20
N ASP A 78 2.86 -10.78 1.05
CA ASP A 78 1.67 -11.04 1.86
C ASP A 78 0.95 -9.74 2.24
N LEU A 79 1.71 -8.70 2.59
CA LEU A 79 1.17 -7.36 2.85
C LEU A 79 0.50 -6.77 1.61
N LEU A 80 1.12 -6.88 0.44
CA LEU A 80 0.51 -6.42 -0.82
C LEU A 80 -0.73 -7.23 -1.22
N ARG A 81 -0.81 -8.51 -0.84
CA ARG A 81 -2.04 -9.32 -1.01
C ARG A 81 -3.16 -8.85 -0.10
N ALA A 82 -2.85 -8.50 1.15
CA ALA A 82 -3.82 -7.96 2.08
C ALA A 82 -4.31 -6.58 1.62
N LEU A 83 -3.39 -5.70 1.20
CA LEU A 83 -3.73 -4.39 0.66
C LEU A 83 -4.62 -4.49 -0.59
N ALA A 84 -4.34 -5.43 -1.49
CA ALA A 84 -5.17 -5.65 -2.67
C ALA A 84 -6.62 -6.01 -2.31
N ARG A 85 -6.83 -6.83 -1.27
CA ARG A 85 -8.18 -7.15 -0.78
C ARG A 85 -8.88 -5.92 -0.20
N GLU A 86 -8.17 -5.13 0.62
CA GLU A 86 -8.72 -3.88 1.16
C GLU A 86 -9.09 -2.88 0.07
N VAL A 87 -8.29 -2.79 -1.00
CA VAL A 87 -8.58 -1.94 -2.16
C VAL A 87 -9.82 -2.43 -2.90
N GLU A 88 -9.95 -3.74 -3.13
CA GLU A 88 -11.14 -4.33 -3.74
C GLU A 88 -12.39 -4.11 -2.89
N ASP A 89 -12.30 -4.28 -1.57
CA ASP A 89 -13.40 -4.06 -0.64
C ASP A 89 -13.81 -2.59 -0.58
N ASN A 90 -12.84 -1.66 -0.56
CA ASN A 90 -13.10 -0.22 -0.62
C ASN A 90 -13.74 0.18 -1.96
N PHE A 91 -13.26 -0.39 -3.06
CA PHE A 91 -13.76 -0.08 -4.41
C PHE A 91 -15.20 -0.58 -4.62
N ASN A 92 -15.56 -1.74 -4.06
CA ASN A 92 -16.91 -2.31 -4.15
C ASN A 92 -17.91 -1.73 -3.15
N ALA A 93 -17.45 -0.96 -2.15
CA ALA A 93 -18.31 -0.36 -1.13
C ALA A 93 -19.03 0.92 -1.59
N GLY A 94 -18.69 1.45 -2.78
CA GLY A 94 -19.33 2.61 -3.41
C GLY A 94 -20.30 2.23 -4.52
#